data_AF-A0A927ATF9-F1
#
_entry.id   AF-A0A927ATF9-F1
#
_cell.length_a   1.000
_cell.length_b   1.000
_cell.length_c   1.000
_cell.angle_alpha   90.00
_cell.angle_beta   90.00
_cell.angle_gamma   90.00
#
_symmetry.space_group_name_H-M   'P 1'
#
loop_
_entity.id
_entity.type
_entity.pdbx_description
1 polymer ?
#
loop_
_entity_poly.entity_id
_entity_poly.type
_entity_poly.pdbx_seq_one_letter_code
_entity_poly.pdbx_strand_id
1 'polypeptide(L)'
;MNATMVEKAPETVKPASKTDRIDLFRWQKYIDGDGRLWIITCLFGFATDKRYGAMVELLNVDTESTIDEARTTVEDWIRTGTLKRIDTPLLL
;
A
#
# COMPACT_ATOMS: atom_id res chain seq x y z
N MET A 1 50.07 -23.06 -23.26
CA MET A 1 48.60 -23.24 -23.38
C MET A 1 47.97 -22.03 -22.70
N ASN A 2 47.40 -21.09 -23.46
CA ASN A 2 46.81 -19.87 -22.88
C ASN A 2 45.30 -20.05 -22.73
N ALA A 3 44.81 -19.92 -21.50
CA ALA A 3 43.38 -19.90 -21.19
C ALA A 3 42.84 -18.49 -21.45
N THR A 4 41.99 -18.35 -22.46
CA THR A 4 41.22 -17.13 -22.72
C THR A 4 40.16 -17.01 -21.64
N MET A 5 40.25 -15.99 -20.78
CA MET A 5 39.18 -15.66 -19.85
C MET A 5 37.99 -15.07 -20.62
N VAL A 6 36.85 -15.74 -20.55
CA VAL A 6 35.59 -15.25 -21.10
C VAL A 6 34.99 -14.29 -20.07
N GLU A 7 35.07 -13.00 -20.36
CA GLU A 7 34.47 -11.95 -19.53
C GLU A 7 32.94 -12.09 -19.62
N LYS A 8 32.30 -12.57 -18.54
CA LYS A 8 30.85 -12.71 -18.46
C LYS A 8 30.26 -11.30 -18.38
N ALA A 9 29.52 -10.90 -19.40
CA ALA A 9 28.84 -9.61 -19.45
C ALA A 9 27.97 -9.40 -18.19
N PRO A 10 27.90 -8.18 -17.64
CA PRO A 10 27.12 -7.90 -16.45
C PRO A 10 25.65 -8.22 -16.71
N GLU A 11 25.07 -9.09 -15.86
CA GLU A 11 23.64 -9.35 -15.87
C GLU A 11 22.91 -8.02 -15.66
N THR A 12 22.13 -7.61 -16.66
CA THR A 12 21.23 -6.48 -16.54
C THR A 12 20.15 -6.86 -15.55
N VAL A 13 20.30 -6.41 -14.31
CA VAL A 13 19.25 -6.53 -13.28
C VAL A 13 18.04 -5.75 -13.80
N LYS A 14 17.06 -6.46 -14.36
CA LYS A 14 15.77 -5.86 -14.68
C LYS A 14 15.19 -5.32 -13.37
N PRO A 15 14.80 -4.04 -13.29
CA PRO A 15 14.06 -3.55 -12.14
C PRO A 15 12.83 -4.45 -12.00
N ALA A 16 12.59 -4.94 -10.78
CA ALA A 16 11.37 -5.69 -10.47
C ALA A 16 10.19 -4.87 -11.02
N SER A 17 9.38 -5.46 -11.90
CA SER A 17 8.21 -4.78 -12.45
C SER A 17 7.43 -4.25 -11.26
N LYS A 18 7.16 -2.93 -11.22
CA LYS A 18 6.24 -2.35 -10.24
C LYS A 18 5.00 -3.23 -10.26
N THR A 19 4.77 -4.00 -9.20
CA THR A 19 3.51 -4.72 -9.06
C THR A 19 2.42 -3.67 -9.05
N ASP A 20 1.33 -3.85 -9.79
CA ASP A 20 0.14 -2.97 -9.78
C ASP A 20 -0.56 -2.87 -8.40
N ARG A 21 0.07 -3.43 -7.36
CA ARG A 21 -0.40 -3.42 -5.98
C ARG A 21 0.04 -2.16 -5.27
N ILE A 22 -0.93 -1.58 -4.57
CA ILE A 22 -0.72 -0.43 -3.70
C ILE A 22 -0.22 -0.94 -2.35
N ASP A 23 0.92 -0.42 -1.90
CA ASP A 23 1.49 -0.78 -0.62
C ASP A 23 0.77 -0.03 0.52
N LEU A 24 -0.07 -0.77 1.24
CA LEU A 24 -0.72 -0.32 2.46
C LEU A 24 0.11 -0.66 3.69
N PHE A 25 0.29 0.33 4.57
CA PHE A 25 0.96 0.22 5.85
C PHE A 25 0.11 0.86 6.95
N ARG A 26 0.25 0.36 8.17
CA ARG A 26 -0.36 1.01 9.34
C ARG A 26 0.16 2.44 9.49
N TRP A 27 -0.71 3.30 10.01
CA TRP A 27 -0.52 4.73 10.26
C TRP A 27 -0.37 5.60 9.02
N GLN A 28 -0.59 5.03 7.82
CA GLN A 28 -0.80 5.85 6.63
C GLN A 28 -2.10 6.64 6.75
N LYS A 29 -2.05 7.87 6.22
CA LYS A 29 -3.10 8.86 6.31
C LYS A 29 -3.65 9.15 4.93
N TYR A 30 -4.97 9.28 4.85
CA TYR A 30 -5.68 9.58 3.61
C TYR A 30 -6.75 10.64 3.89
N ILE A 31 -7.00 11.53 2.94
CA ILE A 31 -8.19 12.41 2.93
C ILE A 31 -9.16 11.90 1.86
N ASP A 32 -10.44 11.88 2.20
CA ASP A 32 -11.51 11.57 1.25
C ASP A 32 -12.03 12.81 0.49
N GLY A 33 -13.01 12.63 -0.40
CA GLY A 33 -13.61 13.71 -1.18
C GLY A 33 -14.36 14.76 -0.34
N ASP A 34 -14.74 14.41 0.88
CA ASP A 34 -15.44 15.29 1.84
C ASP A 34 -14.46 16.01 2.79
N GLY A 35 -13.16 15.74 2.68
CA GLY A 35 -12.13 16.32 3.53
C GLY A 35 -11.88 15.56 4.84
N ARG A 36 -12.51 14.40 5.06
CA ARG A 36 -12.32 13.62 6.29
C ARG A 36 -10.98 12.91 6.30
N LEU A 37 -10.32 12.92 7.45
CA LEU A 37 -9.05 12.23 7.65
C LEU A 37 -9.28 10.77 8.06
N TRP A 38 -8.73 9.86 7.27
CA TRP A 38 -8.74 8.43 7.49
C TRP A 38 -7.32 7.92 7.80
N ILE A 39 -7.17 7.09 8.84
CA ILE A 39 -5.90 6.49 9.23
C ILE A 39 -6.02 4.98 9.17
N ILE A 40 -5.12 4.30 8.46
CA ILE A 40 -5.04 2.83 8.54
C ILE A 40 -4.50 2.45 9.91
N THR A 41 -5.29 1.81 10.77
CA THR A 41 -4.87 1.41 12.11
C THR A 41 -4.42 -0.05 12.17
N CYS A 42 -5.05 -0.92 11.37
CA CYS A 42 -4.77 -2.35 11.36
C CYS A 42 -4.78 -2.93 9.94
N LEU A 43 -3.96 -3.95 9.72
CA LEU A 43 -3.97 -4.81 8.52
C LEU A 43 -4.07 -6.24 9.02
N PHE A 44 -5.21 -6.88 8.82
CA PHE A 44 -5.50 -8.18 9.42
C PHE A 44 -6.27 -9.10 8.48
N GLY A 45 -6.55 -10.32 8.94
CA GLY A 45 -7.27 -11.33 8.20
C GLY A 45 -6.40 -12.10 7.22
N PHE A 46 -6.66 -13.41 7.16
CA PHE A 46 -6.24 -14.29 6.08
C PHE A 46 -7.41 -14.35 5.10
N ALA A 47 -7.25 -13.86 3.88
CA ALA A 47 -8.01 -14.47 2.79
C ALA A 47 -7.52 -15.92 2.74
N THR A 48 -8.45 -16.86 2.58
CA THR A 48 -8.39 -18.33 2.70
C THR A 48 -7.17 -19.06 2.08
N ASP A 49 -6.25 -18.32 1.48
CA ASP A 49 -5.16 -18.72 0.64
C ASP A 49 -4.04 -17.64 0.68
N LYS A 50 -3.32 -17.63 1.81
CA LYS A 50 -1.91 -17.18 1.95
C LYS A 50 -1.54 -15.72 1.65
N ARG A 51 -2.36 -14.72 1.99
CA ARG A 51 -1.85 -13.33 2.10
C ARG A 51 -2.29 -12.64 3.38
N TYR A 52 -1.32 -12.10 4.11
CA TYR A 52 -1.56 -11.17 5.21
C TYR A 52 -2.21 -9.89 4.68
N GLY A 53 -3.19 -9.35 5.42
CA GLY A 53 -3.83 -8.08 5.10
C GLY A 53 -4.94 -8.21 4.08
N ALA A 54 -5.83 -9.20 4.24
CA ALA A 54 -7.06 -9.26 3.45
C ALA A 54 -8.06 -8.16 3.84
N MET A 55 -7.99 -7.69 5.09
CA MET A 55 -8.80 -6.62 5.66
C MET A 55 -7.90 -5.46 6.13
N VAL A 56 -8.47 -4.27 6.12
CA VAL A 56 -7.87 -3.01 6.54
C VAL A 56 -8.84 -2.34 7.51
N GLU A 57 -8.37 -2.00 8.71
CA GLU A 57 -9.11 -1.14 9.63
C GLU A 57 -8.74 0.32 9.33
N LEU A 58 -9.75 1.17 9.15
CA LEU A 58 -9.64 2.60 8.90
C LEU A 58 -10.32 3.38 10.03
N LEU A 59 -9.57 4.23 10.72
CA LEU A 59 -10.10 5.20 11.69
C LEU A 59 -10.51 6.49 10.97
N ASN A 60 -11.77 6.89 11.10
CA ASN A 60 -12.22 8.24 10.82
C ASN A 60 -11.89 9.13 12.02
N VAL A 61 -11.01 10.11 11.83
CA VAL A 61 -10.54 10.98 12.92
C VAL A 61 -11.63 11.91 13.41
N ASP A 62 -12.53 12.38 12.54
CA ASP A 62 -13.55 13.37 12.90
C ASP A 62 -14.63 12.77 13.82
N THR A 63 -14.95 11.49 13.61
CA THR A 63 -16.00 10.78 14.36
C THR A 63 -15.44 9.80 15.39
N GLU A 64 -14.12 9.65 15.47
CA GLU A 64 -13.41 8.68 16.31
C GLU A 64 -13.94 7.24 16.17
N SER A 65 -14.36 6.85 14.96
CA SER A 65 -14.94 5.55 14.66
C SER A 65 -14.11 4.76 13.67
N THR A 66 -14.02 3.44 13.84
CA THR A 66 -13.34 2.56 12.88
C THR A 66 -14.32 1.85 11.95
N ILE A 67 -13.86 1.57 10.73
CA ILE A 67 -14.49 0.65 9.79
C ILE A 67 -13.48 -0.40 9.34
N ASP A 68 -13.97 -1.60 9.07
CA ASP A 68 -13.17 -2.68 8.51
C ASP A 68 -13.58 -2.92 7.05
N GLU A 69 -12.62 -2.86 6.15
CA GLU A 69 -12.86 -3.01 4.72
C GLU A 69 -11.91 -4.02 4.08
N ALA A 70 -12.38 -4.65 3.00
CA ALA A 70 -11.52 -5.51 2.21
C ALA A 70 -10.37 -4.68 1.63
N ARG A 71 -9.14 -5.23 1.68
CA ARG A 71 -7.95 -4.55 1.13
C ARG A 71 -8.15 -4.13 -0.32
N THR A 72 -8.78 -4.97 -1.14
CA THR A 72 -9.08 -4.66 -2.54
C THR A 72 -9.96 -3.42 -2.67
N THR A 73 -10.96 -3.27 -1.81
CA THR A 73 -11.82 -2.07 -1.78
C THR A 73 -11.02 -0.82 -1.44
N VAL A 74 -10.14 -0.88 -0.44
CA VAL A 74 -9.30 0.26 -0.06
C VAL A 74 -8.29 0.60 -1.17
N GLU A 75 -7.67 -0.40 -1.79
CA GLU A 75 -6.79 -0.19 -2.94
C GLU A 75 -7.54 0.46 -4.12
N ASP A 76 -8.79 0.05 -4.38
CA ASP A 76 -9.63 0.65 -5.42
C ASP A 76 -9.96 2.11 -5.09
N TRP A 77 -10.33 2.45 -3.85
CA TRP A 77 -10.55 3.83 -3.42
C TRP A 77 -9.33 4.71 -3.60
N ILE A 78 -8.13 4.19 -3.36
CA ILE A 78 -6.88 4.92 -3.60
C ILE A 78 -6.65 5.08 -5.10
N ARG A 79 -6.86 4.02 -5.88
CA ARG A 79 -6.66 4.04 -7.34
C ARG A 79 -7.61 5.01 -8.05
N THR A 80 -8.86 5.10 -7.60
CA THR A 80 -9.87 6.03 -8.15
C THR A 80 -9.73 7.45 -7.60
N GLY A 81 -8.86 7.66 -6.59
CA GLY A 81 -8.67 8.95 -5.94
C GLY A 81 -9.78 9.34 -4.96
N THR A 82 -10.64 8.38 -4.58
CA THR A 82 -11.59 8.51 -3.47
C THR A 82 -10.84 8.73 -2.15
N LEU A 83 -9.73 8.02 -1.95
CA LEU A 83 -8.77 8.27 -0.86
C LEU A 83 -7.45 8.78 -1.44
N LYS A 84 -7.01 9.96 -1.00
CA LYS A 84 -5.73 10.54 -1.41
C LYS A 84 -4.74 10.48 -0.27
N ARG A 85 -3.60 9.83 -0.51
CA ARG A 85 -2.55 9.68 0.49
C ARG A 85 -1.96 11.04 0.87
N ILE A 86 -1.67 11.20 2.17
CA ILE A 86 -1.03 12.39 2.72
C ILE A 86 0.27 11.97 3.37
N ASP A 87 1.37 12.39 2.76
CA ASP A 87 2.72 12.14 3.28
C ASP A 87 3.29 13.35 4.05
N THR A 88 2.65 14.52 3.94
CA THR A 88 3.06 15.72 4.68
C THR A 88 2.40 15.80 6.05
N PRO A 89 3.07 16.36 7.07
CA PRO A 89 2.43 16.71 8.34
C PRO A 89 1.21 17.59 8.07
N LEU A 90 0.05 17.18 8.59
CA LEU A 90 -1.13 18.02 8.65
C LEU A 90 -0.98 18.93 9.88
N LEU A 91 -1.05 20.24 9.66
CA LEU A 91 -1.33 21.18 10.75
C LEU A 91 -2.84 21.10 10.98
N LEU A 92 -3.22 20.42 12.07
CA LEU A 92 -4.60 20.34 12.56
C LEU A 92 -4.92 21.57 13.40
#